data_AF-A0A0P6VT71-F1
#
_entry.id   AF-A0A0P6VT71-F1
#
_cell.length_a   1.000
_cell.length_b   1.000
_cell.length_c   1.000
_cell.angle_alpha   90.00
_cell.angle_beta   90.00
_cell.angle_gamma   90.00
#
_symmetry.space_group_name_H-M   'P 1'
#
loop_
_entity.id
_entity.type
_entity.pdbx_description
1 polymer ?
#
loop_
_entity_poly.entity_id
_entity_poly.type
_entity_poly.pdbx_seq_one_letter_code
_entity_poly.pdbx_strand_id
1 'polypeptide(L)'
;MTIETRRIVVDALQKAMGTFDNSELSARLNDPAGNVALSELGLDSLTGIEWCMEIETATGLELDPAVLGRLDTLSAFVAHVAGRIEAK
;
A
#
# COMPACT_ATOMS: atom_id res chain seq x y z
N MET A 1 -4.96 6.65 13.61
CA MET A 1 -3.67 6.11 13.12
C MET A 1 -3.79 5.52 11.71
N THR A 2 -4.76 4.65 11.46
CA THR A 2 -4.95 3.93 10.17
C THR A 2 -5.13 4.85 8.94
N ILE A 3 -5.70 6.05 9.10
CA ILE A 3 -5.86 7.01 8.00
C ILE A 3 -4.52 7.60 7.54
N GLU A 4 -3.60 7.87 8.48
CA GLU A 4 -2.27 8.39 8.14
C GLU A 4 -1.42 7.30 7.47
N THR A 5 -1.44 6.08 8.03
CA THR A 5 -0.79 4.92 7.40
C THR A 5 -1.34 4.67 6.00
N ARG A 6 -2.67 4.76 5.81
CA ARG A 6 -3.29 4.62 4.49
C ARG A 6 -2.73 5.62 3.50
N ARG A 7 -2.61 6.89 3.89
CA ARG A 7 -2.01 7.93 3.03
C ARG A 7 -0.59 7.58 2.62
N ILE A 8 0.25 7.16 3.56
CA ILE A 8 1.64 6.76 3.27
C ILE A 8 1.68 5.58 2.29
N VAL A 9 0.86 4.57 2.55
CA VAL A 9 0.78 3.37 1.71
C VAL A 9 0.30 3.71 0.29
N VAL A 10 -0.72 4.57 0.15
CA VAL A 10 -1.25 4.99 -1.16
C VAL A 10 -0.28 5.91 -1.90
N ASP A 11 0.41 6.81 -1.20
CA ASP A 11 1.44 7.68 -1.79
C ASP A 11 2.62 6.85 -2.33
N ALA A 12 3.11 5.89 -1.54
CA ALA A 12 4.14 4.95 -1.96
C ALA A 12 3.70 4.11 -3.18
N LEU A 13 2.42 3.70 -3.22
CA LEU A 13 1.86 2.96 -4.35
C LEU A 13 1.90 3.81 -5.62
N GLN A 14 1.48 5.07 -5.53
CA GLN A 14 1.49 5.99 -6.67
C GLN A 14 2.91 6.28 -7.17
N LYS A 15 3.90 6.32 -6.29
CA LYS A 15 5.31 6.45 -6.67
C LYS A 15 5.87 5.21 -7.35
N ALA A 16 5.60 4.03 -6.78
CA ALA A 16 6.11 2.76 -7.28
C ALA A 16 5.48 2.38 -8.61
N MET A 17 4.17 2.52 -8.73
CA MET A 17 3.50 2.19 -9.97
C MET A 17 3.74 3.32 -11.03
N GLY A 18 3.79 4.59 -10.63
CA GLY A 18 3.80 5.75 -11.54
C GLY A 18 2.40 6.35 -11.78
N THR A 19 2.27 7.27 -12.74
CA THR A 19 0.97 7.88 -13.07
C THR A 19 0.12 6.89 -13.86
N PHE A 20 -1.03 6.46 -13.31
CA PHE A 20 -2.07 5.74 -14.05
C PHE A 20 -3.32 6.60 -14.16
N ASP A 21 -3.88 6.65 -15.35
CA ASP A 21 -5.10 7.36 -15.71
C ASP A 21 -6.38 6.67 -15.18
N ASN A 22 -6.43 6.34 -13.89
CA ASN A 22 -7.66 5.83 -13.27
C ASN A 22 -8.07 6.66 -12.05
N SER A 23 -8.78 7.74 -12.32
CA SER A 23 -9.30 8.66 -11.29
C SER A 23 -10.30 8.01 -10.34
N GLU A 24 -11.03 6.97 -10.77
CA GLU A 24 -11.98 6.27 -9.91
C GLU A 24 -11.27 5.33 -8.94
N LEU A 25 -10.27 4.59 -9.44
CA LEU A 25 -9.43 3.75 -8.58
C LEU A 25 -8.67 4.61 -7.56
N SER A 26 -8.09 5.73 -7.98
CA SER A 26 -7.38 6.63 -7.07
C SER A 26 -8.30 7.18 -5.97
N ALA A 27 -9.55 7.53 -6.29
CA ALA A 27 -10.54 7.94 -5.30
C ALA A 27 -10.83 6.81 -4.29
N ARG A 28 -11.04 5.57 -4.75
CA ARG A 28 -11.26 4.38 -3.89
C ARG A 28 -10.05 4.07 -3.00
N LEU A 29 -8.83 4.27 -3.50
CA LEU A 29 -7.60 4.07 -2.72
C LEU A 29 -7.48 5.11 -1.61
N ASN A 30 -7.87 6.37 -1.87
CA ASN A 30 -7.82 7.44 -0.88
C ASN A 30 -8.98 7.42 0.12
N ASP A 31 -10.12 6.81 -0.22
CA ASP A 31 -11.27 6.68 0.67
C ASP A 31 -10.97 5.73 1.84
N PRO A 32 -10.97 6.17 3.10
CA PRO A 32 -10.67 5.31 4.26
C PRO A 32 -11.60 4.09 4.41
N ALA A 33 -12.82 4.12 3.89
CA ALA A 33 -13.76 2.99 3.84
C ALA A 33 -13.62 2.16 2.55
N GLY A 34 -12.87 2.66 1.57
CA GLY A 34 -12.61 1.96 0.31
C GLY A 34 -11.81 0.69 0.54
N ASN A 35 -12.29 -0.41 -0.02
CA ASN A 35 -11.61 -1.70 -0.05
C ASN A 35 -11.31 -2.05 -1.52
N VAL A 36 -10.03 -2.13 -1.84
CA VAL A 36 -9.52 -2.45 -3.19
C VAL A 36 -8.70 -3.72 -3.06
N ALA A 37 -8.95 -4.70 -3.93
CA ALA A 37 -8.14 -5.91 -3.96
C ALA A 37 -6.75 -5.60 -4.51
N LEU A 38 -5.70 -6.19 -3.94
CA LEU A 38 -4.34 -5.98 -4.47
C LEU A 38 -4.22 -6.54 -5.89
N SER A 39 -4.99 -7.58 -6.23
CA SER A 39 -5.08 -8.09 -7.60
C SER A 39 -5.70 -7.11 -8.60
N GLU A 40 -6.60 -6.20 -8.16
CA GLU A 40 -7.15 -5.14 -9.03
C GLU A 40 -6.10 -4.08 -9.39
N LEU A 41 -5.04 -3.94 -8.59
CA LEU A 41 -3.97 -2.98 -8.82
C LEU A 41 -3.00 -3.41 -9.93
N GLY A 42 -3.02 -4.70 -10.31
CA GLY A 42 -2.10 -5.23 -11.32
C GLY A 42 -0.64 -5.15 -10.89
N LEU A 43 -0.36 -5.33 -9.59
CA LEU A 43 1.00 -5.28 -9.05
C LEU A 43 1.83 -6.45 -9.61
N ASP A 44 2.83 -6.14 -10.43
CA ASP A 44 3.88 -7.07 -10.80
C ASP A 44 4.85 -7.30 -9.62
N SER A 45 5.63 -8.38 -9.68
CA SER A 45 6.59 -8.71 -8.60
C SER A 45 7.62 -7.60 -8.36
N LEU A 46 8.03 -6.88 -9.41
CA LEU A 46 8.94 -5.74 -9.28
C LEU A 46 8.25 -4.56 -8.60
N THR A 47 7.06 -4.18 -9.07
CA THR A 47 6.28 -3.07 -8.52
C THR A 47 5.90 -3.29 -7.07
N GLY A 48 5.60 -4.53 -6.67
CA GLY A 48 5.37 -4.89 -5.27
C GLY A 48 6.60 -4.65 -4.38
N ILE A 49 7.79 -4.99 -4.88
CA ILE A 49 9.06 -4.73 -4.17
C ILE A 49 9.31 -3.21 -4.07
N GLU A 50 9.17 -2.48 -5.18
CA GLU A 50 9.30 -1.01 -5.20
C GLU A 50 8.33 -0.34 -4.24
N TRP A 51 7.08 -0.80 -4.21
CA TRP A 51 6.09 -0.28 -3.29
C TRP A 51 6.48 -0.50 -1.82
N CYS A 52 6.97 -1.69 -1.47
CA CYS A 52 7.50 -1.95 -0.14
C CYS A 52 8.66 -1.00 0.18
N MET A 53 9.65 -0.86 -0.70
CA MET A 53 10.80 0.03 -0.50
C MET A 53 10.40 1.50 -0.28
N GLU A 54 9.40 1.99 -1.00
CA GLU A 54 8.88 3.35 -0.82
C GLU A 54 8.22 3.53 0.56
N ILE A 55 7.47 2.52 1.04
CA ILE A 55 6.88 2.55 2.38
C ILE A 55 7.98 2.47 3.46
N GLU A 56 8.97 1.60 3.29
CA GLU A 56 10.13 1.48 4.18
C GLU A 56 10.86 2.82 4.29
N THR A 57 11.07 3.50 3.16
CA THR A 57 11.69 4.83 3.11
C THR A 57 10.86 5.89 3.86
N ALA A 58 9.54 5.86 3.71
CA ALA A 58 8.64 6.82 4.35
C ALA A 58 8.45 6.57 5.86
N THR A 59 8.54 5.32 6.33
CA THR A 59 8.21 4.92 7.71
C THR A 59 9.43 4.49 8.52
N GLY A 60 10.55 4.19 7.87
CA GLY A 60 11.71 3.53 8.46
C GLY A 60 11.40 2.13 8.98
N LEU A 61 10.45 1.43 8.37
CA LEU A 61 10.18 0.00 8.60
C LEU A 61 10.99 -0.87 7.63
N GLU A 62 11.05 -2.17 7.92
CA GLU A 62 11.52 -3.19 6.99
C GLU A 62 10.32 -4.12 6.69
N LEU A 63 9.82 -4.11 5.46
CA LEU A 63 8.65 -4.82 4.96
C LEU A 63 9.07 -5.95 4.03
N ASP A 64 8.64 -7.17 4.36
CA ASP A 64 8.86 -8.32 3.48
C ASP A 64 7.82 -8.31 2.34
N PRO A 65 8.24 -8.22 1.06
CA PRO A 65 7.32 -8.15 -0.07
C PRO A 65 6.48 -9.41 -0.26
N ALA A 66 6.83 -10.54 0.36
CA ALA A 66 5.97 -11.73 0.34
C ALA A 66 4.66 -11.50 1.11
N VAL A 67 4.55 -10.46 1.94
CA VAL A 67 3.28 -10.07 2.57
C VAL A 67 2.23 -9.66 1.53
N LEU A 68 2.63 -9.09 0.39
CA LEU A 68 1.72 -8.70 -0.70
C LEU A 68 1.05 -9.92 -1.33
N GLY A 69 1.73 -11.08 -1.34
CA GLY A 69 1.15 -12.36 -1.77
C GLY A 69 0.28 -13.04 -0.72
N ARG A 70 0.28 -12.56 0.53
CA ARG A 70 -0.52 -13.12 1.64
C ARG A 70 -1.79 -12.34 1.93
N LEU A 71 -1.87 -11.10 1.46
CA LEU A 71 -2.98 -10.19 1.74
C LEU A 71 -3.76 -9.91 0.46
N ASP A 72 -5.07 -10.07 0.51
CA ASP A 72 -5.91 -9.91 -0.67
C ASP A 72 -6.32 -8.45 -0.93
N THR A 73 -6.25 -7.58 0.09
CA THR A 73 -6.84 -6.23 0.05
C THR A 73 -5.90 -5.15 0.57
N LEU A 74 -6.05 -3.94 0.04
CA LEU A 74 -5.33 -2.76 0.51
C LEU A 74 -5.60 -2.49 1.99
N SER A 75 -6.85 -2.61 2.45
CA SER A 75 -7.19 -2.36 3.84
C SER A 75 -6.47 -3.31 4.80
N ALA A 76 -6.32 -4.59 4.44
CA ALA A 76 -5.54 -5.54 5.22
C ALA A 76 -4.05 -5.19 5.23
N PHE A 77 -3.50 -4.74 4.10
CA PHE A 77 -2.11 -4.29 4.02
C PHE A 77 -1.84 -3.03 4.84
N VAL A 78 -2.72 -2.03 4.78
CA VAL A 78 -2.64 -0.82 5.60
C VAL A 78 -2.71 -1.17 7.09
N ALA A 79 -3.60 -2.08 7.49
CA ALA A 79 -3.69 -2.54 8.88
C ALA A 79 -2.41 -3.26 9.32
N HIS A 80 -1.81 -4.09 8.45
CA HIS A 80 -0.54 -4.74 8.72
C HIS A 80 0.60 -3.73 8.93
N VAL A 81 0.73 -2.73 8.05
CA VAL A 81 1.74 -1.67 8.17
C VAL A 81 1.48 -0.83 9.44
N ALA A 82 0.23 -0.48 9.74
CA ALA A 82 -0.10 0.30 10.93
C ALA A 82 0.34 -0.44 12.21
N GLY A 83 0.03 -1.73 12.33
CA GLY A 83 0.46 -2.55 13.47
C GLY A 83 1.99 -2.67 13.58
N ARG A 84 2.71 -2.63 12.45
CA ARG A 84 4.19 -2.65 12.42
C ARG A 84 4.78 -1.31 12.88
N ILE A 85 4.15 -0.19 12.52
CA ILE A 85 4.54 1.14 13.02
C ILE A 85 4.32 1.22 14.53
N GLU A 86 3.20 0.70 15.03
CA GLU A 86 2.88 0.70 16.47
C GLU A 86 3.78 -0.20 17.31
N ALA A 87 4.26 -1.30 16.73
CA ALA A 87 5.13 -2.26 17.41
C ALA A 87 6.61 -1.83 17.43
N LYS A 88 6.95 -0.70 16.80
CA LYS A 88 8.29 -0.11 16.76
C LYS A 88 8.53 0.75 17.99
#